data_AF-A0A6I9W9V1-F1
#
_entry.id   AF-A0A6I9W9V1-F1
#
_cell.length_a   1.000
_cell.length_b   1.000
_cell.length_c   1.000
_cell.angle_alpha   90.00
_cell.angle_beta   90.00
_cell.angle_gamma   90.00
#
_symmetry.space_group_name_H-M   'P 1'
#
loop_
_entity.id
_entity.type
_entity.pdbx_description
1 polymer ?
#
loop_
_entity_poly.entity_id
_entity_poly.type
_entity_poly.pdbx_seq_one_letter_code
_entity_poly.pdbx_strand_id
1 'polypeptide(L)'
;MVVISRIFCRTGYHGLRAAKIRRTVRANSSTAAQNSIQKLQNDKITEQNVEQKKTVLDKYRFVYPEFLPDPNPLYRNSLREKLERMDMLARRANIAIPEFYVGSILAVTYSEPHAPGKVNKFVGICIERGGCGLRSTCLLRNVVDNQGIEVLYELYDPAIQKIECLRLEKRLDLHLRYLRDAPAEYSTFPFDMKPEYLPEGAPVPINEIKVKLNPRPWLEKWERQELKGLADFTMELNERRIRKAKAAAKPWEKYDLMKTYRETIPEEDQNKIFSEVYTKLHEMEIVRRRQKHKRIFVRPQKSG
;
A
#
# COMPACT_ATOMS: atom_id res chain seq x y z
N MET A 1 102.77 37.06 8.13
CA MET A 1 103.35 37.99 9.12
C MET A 1 102.25 38.43 10.09
N VAL A 2 102.51 38.24 11.39
CA VAL A 2 102.06 39.09 12.51
C VAL A 2 100.55 39.09 12.85
N VAL A 3 100.22 38.18 13.78
CA VAL A 3 99.51 38.39 15.06
C VAL A 3 99.14 39.84 15.40
N ILE A 4 97.92 40.09 15.88
CA ILE A 4 97.64 40.80 17.15
C ILE A 4 96.16 40.64 17.52
N SER A 5 95.97 39.96 18.64
CA SER A 5 94.78 39.91 19.48
C SER A 5 94.73 41.11 20.43
N ARG A 6 93.53 41.52 20.84
CA ARG A 6 93.18 42.09 22.17
C ARG A 6 91.64 42.25 22.21
N ILE A 7 90.88 41.49 23.00
CA ILE A 7 90.75 41.42 24.47
C ILE A 7 89.86 42.55 25.04
N PHE A 8 88.68 42.11 25.50
CA PHE A 8 87.93 42.48 26.70
C PHE A 8 86.89 43.61 26.71
N CYS A 9 85.63 43.13 26.83
CA CYS A 9 84.77 43.21 28.02
C CYS A 9 84.02 44.50 28.41
N ARG A 10 82.70 44.30 28.40
CA ARG A 10 81.78 44.22 29.56
C ARG A 10 80.77 45.37 29.75
N THR A 11 79.55 44.88 29.96
CA THR A 11 78.50 45.31 30.90
C THR A 11 77.72 46.58 30.59
N GLY A 12 76.40 46.42 30.43
CA GLY A 12 75.46 47.54 30.48
C GLY A 12 74.02 47.18 30.08
N TYR A 13 73.33 46.42 30.92
CA TYR A 13 71.88 46.45 31.17
C TYR A 13 70.87 46.29 30.02
N HIS A 14 70.29 45.09 30.02
CA HIS A 14 68.86 44.79 30.01
C HIS A 14 67.87 45.96 29.81
N GLY A 15 67.07 45.84 28.75
CA GLY A 15 65.77 46.51 28.66
C GLY A 15 65.21 46.40 27.27
N LEU A 16 64.37 45.39 27.04
CA LEU A 16 63.25 45.32 26.07
C LEU A 16 62.91 43.83 25.85
N ARG A 17 62.16 43.23 26.79
CA ARG A 17 61.42 41.99 26.50
C ARG A 17 60.19 42.40 25.69
N ALA A 18 60.10 41.90 24.46
CA ALA A 18 58.89 41.94 23.67
C ALA A 18 57.72 41.39 24.51
N ALA A 19 56.66 42.19 24.66
CA ALA A 19 55.42 41.74 25.26
C ALA A 19 54.89 40.56 24.43
N LYS A 20 54.94 39.36 25.03
CA LYS A 20 54.20 38.20 24.53
C LYS A 20 52.72 38.53 24.74
N ILE A 21 52.09 39.12 23.73
CA ILE A 21 50.64 39.16 23.64
C ILE A 21 50.21 37.70 23.51
N ARG A 22 49.86 37.08 24.64
CA ARG A 22 49.01 35.90 24.63
C ARG A 22 47.69 36.38 24.03
N ARG A 23 47.51 36.18 22.72
CA ARG A 23 46.16 36.05 22.17
C ARG A 23 45.58 34.81 22.84
N THR A 24 44.92 34.99 23.97
CA THR A 24 43.82 34.11 24.33
C THR A 24 42.78 34.30 23.22
N VAL A 25 42.87 33.46 22.19
CA VAL A 25 41.67 33.15 21.44
C VAL A 25 40.74 32.56 22.50
N ARG A 26 39.76 33.33 22.96
CA ARG A 26 38.54 32.71 23.48
C ARG A 26 38.09 31.83 22.31
N ALA A 27 38.38 30.54 22.39
CA ALA A 27 37.66 29.59 21.56
C ALA A 27 36.21 29.82 21.94
N ASN A 28 35.44 30.43 21.05
CA ASN A 28 34.00 30.48 21.18
C ASN A 28 33.54 29.02 21.16
N SER A 29 33.41 28.42 22.35
CA SER A 29 32.89 27.07 22.54
C SER A 29 31.45 26.93 22.05
N SER A 30 30.81 28.05 21.68
CA SER A 30 29.48 28.10 21.09
C SER A 30 29.40 27.58 19.67
N THR A 31 30.44 27.71 18.82
CA THR A 31 30.35 27.23 17.42
C THR A 31 30.46 25.72 17.29
N ALA A 32 31.26 25.07 18.14
CA ALA A 32 31.34 23.61 18.19
C ALA A 32 30.02 23.00 18.72
N ALA A 33 29.39 23.64 19.71
CA ALA A 33 28.08 23.25 20.22
C ALA A 33 26.95 23.53 19.20
N GLN A 34 27.00 24.62 18.44
CA GLN A 34 26.03 24.91 17.38
C GLN A 34 26.15 23.91 16.22
N ASN A 35 27.37 23.53 15.83
CA ASN A 35 27.59 22.51 14.80
C ASN A 35 27.16 21.11 15.25
N SER A 36 27.33 20.76 16.54
CA SER A 36 26.84 19.48 17.08
C SER A 36 25.32 19.47 17.19
N ILE A 37 24.67 20.58 17.56
CA ILE A 37 23.21 20.72 17.58
C ILE A 37 22.63 20.65 16.16
N GLN A 38 23.24 21.32 15.17
CA GLN A 38 22.82 21.22 13.77
C GLN A 38 23.02 19.81 13.20
N LYS A 39 24.12 19.13 13.56
CA LYS A 39 24.35 17.74 13.17
C LYS A 39 23.32 16.80 13.79
N LEU A 40 23.02 16.94 15.08
CA LEU A 40 21.96 16.20 15.77
C LEU A 40 20.56 16.49 15.20
N GLN A 41 20.29 17.73 14.77
CA GLN A 41 19.05 18.09 14.10
C GLN A 41 18.95 17.47 12.71
N ASN A 42 20.04 17.47 11.93
CA ASN A 42 20.11 16.83 10.63
C ASN A 42 20.00 15.30 10.74
N ASP A 43 20.62 14.70 11.75
CA ASP A 43 20.52 13.27 12.04
C ASP A 43 19.07 12.92 12.41
N LYS A 44 18.41 13.72 13.26
CA LYS A 44 16.97 13.56 13.58
C LYS A 44 16.05 13.73 12.37
N ILE A 45 16.32 14.70 11.48
CA ILE A 45 15.55 14.88 10.24
C ILE A 45 15.76 13.68 9.30
N THR A 46 16.98 13.13 9.28
CA THR A 46 17.31 11.94 8.48
C THR A 46 16.60 10.70 9.03
N GLU A 47 16.61 10.50 10.34
CA GLU A 47 15.87 9.44 11.04
C GLU A 47 14.36 9.54 10.78
N GLN A 48 13.78 10.74 10.92
CA GLN A 48 12.36 10.99 10.64
C GLN A 48 12.00 10.69 9.17
N ASN A 49 12.85 11.06 8.22
CA ASN A 49 12.63 10.74 6.80
C ASN A 49 12.72 9.22 6.53
N VAL A 50 13.58 8.50 7.25
CA VAL A 50 13.71 7.04 7.14
C VAL A 50 12.47 6.34 7.73
N GLU A 51 11.98 6.77 8.89
CA GLU A 51 10.75 6.26 9.49
C GLU A 51 9.53 6.53 8.60
N GLN A 52 9.41 7.74 8.04
CA GLN A 52 8.35 8.06 7.09
C GLN A 52 8.41 7.16 5.85
N LYS A 53 9.60 6.91 5.28
CA LYS A 53 9.75 5.98 4.16
C LYS A 53 9.32 4.56 4.52
N LYS A 54 9.70 4.05 5.70
CA LYS A 54 9.27 2.72 6.19
C LYS A 54 7.75 2.63 6.32
N THR A 55 7.12 3.60 6.99
CA THR A 55 5.66 3.60 7.16
C THR A 55 4.89 3.70 5.84
N VAL A 56 5.44 4.37 4.83
CA VAL A 56 4.84 4.43 3.49
C VAL A 56 4.97 3.07 2.78
N LEU A 57 6.12 2.41 2.88
CA LEU A 57 6.34 1.06 2.33
C LEU A 57 5.41 0.03 3.00
N ASP A 58 5.19 0.12 4.31
CA ASP A 58 4.29 -0.78 5.05
C ASP A 58 2.84 -0.69 4.55
N LYS A 59 2.40 0.51 4.16
CA LYS A 59 1.07 0.71 3.58
C LYS A 59 0.94 0.05 2.20
N TYR A 60 2.01 0.03 1.41
CA TYR A 60 1.99 -0.49 0.03
C TYR A 60 1.67 -1.98 -0.03
N ARG A 61 2.03 -2.73 1.02
CA ARG A 61 1.60 -4.13 1.20
C ARG A 61 0.10 -4.32 1.03
N PHE A 62 -0.68 -3.42 1.62
CA PHE A 62 -2.14 -3.52 1.62
C PHE A 62 -2.77 -2.90 0.36
N VAL A 63 -2.18 -1.83 -0.15
CA VAL A 63 -2.67 -1.14 -1.36
C VAL A 63 -2.44 -2.01 -2.60
N TYR A 64 -1.24 -2.60 -2.71
CA TYR A 64 -0.79 -3.36 -3.87
C TYR A 64 -0.30 -4.78 -3.51
N PRO A 65 -1.18 -5.65 -2.97
CA PRO A 65 -0.85 -7.04 -2.67
C PRO A 65 -0.32 -7.82 -3.89
N GLU A 66 -0.68 -7.45 -5.12
CA GLU A 66 -0.28 -8.17 -6.33
C GLU A 66 1.21 -8.04 -6.70
N PHE A 67 1.94 -7.04 -6.18
CA PHE A 67 3.39 -6.97 -6.40
C PHE A 67 4.15 -8.01 -5.57
N LEU A 68 3.52 -8.55 -4.53
CA LEU A 68 4.09 -9.61 -3.74
C LEU A 68 3.95 -10.95 -4.49
N PRO A 69 5.03 -11.75 -4.58
CA PRO A 69 4.97 -13.05 -5.24
C PRO A 69 4.17 -14.07 -4.43
N ASP A 70 3.98 -15.26 -5.01
CA ASP A 70 3.46 -16.39 -4.23
C ASP A 70 4.44 -16.74 -3.08
N PRO A 71 3.94 -16.98 -1.86
CA PRO A 71 4.79 -17.32 -0.71
C PRO A 71 5.55 -18.64 -0.88
N ASN A 72 5.06 -19.57 -1.72
CA ASN A 72 5.67 -20.88 -1.90
C ASN A 72 7.01 -20.78 -2.66
N PRO A 73 8.16 -21.10 -2.02
CA PRO A 73 9.48 -20.93 -2.63
C PRO A 73 9.70 -21.77 -3.90
N LEU A 74 8.99 -22.89 -4.04
CA LEU A 74 9.14 -23.81 -5.18
C LEU A 74 8.77 -23.16 -6.52
N TYR A 75 7.83 -22.21 -6.49
CA TYR A 75 7.36 -21.53 -7.69
C TYR A 75 8.03 -20.17 -7.88
N ARG A 76 8.97 -19.78 -7.01
CA ARG A 76 9.58 -18.46 -6.98
C ARG A 76 10.74 -18.36 -7.97
N ASN A 77 10.78 -17.28 -8.75
CA ASN A 77 11.89 -16.98 -9.65
C ASN A 77 12.12 -15.47 -9.72
N SER A 78 13.24 -15.02 -9.17
CA SER A 78 13.61 -13.60 -9.05
C SER A 78 13.60 -12.85 -10.39
N LEU A 79 14.07 -13.49 -11.47
CA LEU A 79 14.10 -12.85 -12.79
C LEU A 79 12.69 -12.71 -13.35
N ARG A 80 11.87 -13.77 -13.27
CA ARG A 80 10.47 -13.75 -13.72
C ARG A 80 9.68 -12.68 -12.98
N GLU A 81 9.77 -12.66 -11.66
CA GLU A 81 9.09 -11.67 -10.80
C GLU A 81 9.50 -10.24 -11.13
N LYS A 82 10.79 -10.01 -11.41
CA LYS A 82 11.28 -8.69 -11.80
C LYS A 82 10.70 -8.23 -13.14
N LEU A 83 10.68 -9.12 -14.14
CA LEU A 83 10.10 -8.83 -15.45
C LEU A 83 8.59 -8.57 -15.35
N GLU A 84 7.85 -9.41 -14.62
CA GLU A 84 6.41 -9.20 -14.38
C GLU A 84 6.15 -7.84 -13.72
N ARG A 85 6.93 -7.45 -12.72
CA ARG A 85 6.77 -6.14 -12.07
C ARG A 85 7.07 -4.98 -13.02
N MET A 86 8.03 -5.12 -13.92
CA MET A 86 8.30 -4.12 -14.96
C MET A 86 7.09 -3.96 -15.90
N ASP A 87 6.49 -5.08 -16.32
CA ASP A 87 5.32 -5.08 -17.21
C ASP A 87 4.07 -4.52 -16.51
N MET A 88 3.84 -4.87 -15.24
CA MET A 88 2.76 -4.31 -14.43
C MET A 88 2.87 -2.79 -14.29
N LEU A 89 4.09 -2.27 -14.10
CA LEU A 89 4.34 -0.83 -14.05
C LEU A 89 4.11 -0.16 -15.40
N ALA A 90 4.54 -0.79 -16.50
CA ALA A 90 4.27 -0.31 -17.84
C ALA A 90 2.75 -0.25 -18.12
N ARG A 91 2.00 -1.27 -17.70
CA ARG A 91 0.53 -1.28 -17.82
C ARG A 91 -0.13 -0.20 -16.96
N ARG A 92 0.32 0.00 -15.72
CA ARG A 92 -0.16 1.07 -14.81
C ARG A 92 0.15 2.48 -15.32
N ALA A 93 1.16 2.65 -16.16
CA ALA A 93 1.43 3.93 -16.80
C ALA A 93 0.29 4.31 -17.79
N ASN A 94 -0.30 3.30 -18.45
CA ASN A 94 -1.38 3.48 -19.41
C ASN A 94 -2.78 3.51 -18.77
N ILE A 95 -2.99 2.72 -17.71
CA ILE A 95 -4.28 2.66 -16.99
C ILE A 95 -4.11 2.96 -15.51
N ALA A 96 -4.98 3.83 -15.00
CA ALA A 96 -5.09 4.11 -13.58
C ALA A 96 -5.86 2.98 -12.88
N ILE A 97 -5.14 2.09 -12.22
CA ILE A 97 -5.70 1.11 -11.29
C ILE A 97 -5.74 1.77 -9.89
N PRO A 98 -6.92 2.05 -9.33
CA PRO A 98 -7.06 2.71 -8.02
C PRO A 98 -6.72 1.77 -6.86
N GLU A 99 -6.60 2.34 -5.67
CA GLU A 99 -6.60 1.57 -4.42
C GLU A 99 -8.03 1.05 -4.15
N PHE A 100 -8.13 -0.24 -3.82
CA PHE A 100 -9.39 -0.85 -3.39
C PHE A 100 -9.13 -2.12 -2.57
N TYR A 101 -10.15 -2.51 -1.80
CA TYR A 101 -10.11 -3.68 -0.93
C TYR A 101 -11.31 -4.58 -1.16
N VAL A 102 -11.30 -5.75 -0.54
CA VAL A 102 -12.47 -6.60 -0.44
C VAL A 102 -13.56 -5.85 0.34
N GLY A 103 -14.72 -5.71 -0.29
CA GLY A 103 -15.83 -4.88 0.18
C GLY A 103 -15.98 -3.53 -0.53
N SER A 104 -14.96 -3.05 -1.23
CA SER A 104 -15.06 -1.81 -2.00
C SER A 104 -15.97 -2.00 -3.22
N ILE A 105 -16.67 -0.94 -3.62
CA ILE A 105 -17.54 -0.94 -4.80
C ILE A 105 -16.74 -0.39 -5.97
N LEU A 106 -16.64 -1.18 -7.04
CA LEU A 106 -15.89 -0.86 -8.24
C LEU A 106 -16.81 -0.73 -9.45
N ALA A 107 -16.41 0.14 -10.38
CA ALA A 107 -16.93 0.20 -11.73
C ALA A 107 -15.80 -0.11 -12.72
N VAL A 108 -15.93 -1.23 -13.43
CA VAL A 108 -14.94 -1.66 -14.43
C VAL A 108 -15.53 -1.46 -15.81
N THR A 109 -14.82 -0.69 -16.64
CA THR A 109 -15.13 -0.49 -18.05
C THR A 109 -14.24 -1.41 -18.88
N TYR A 110 -14.85 -2.31 -19.61
CA TYR A 110 -14.22 -3.39 -20.36
C TYR A 110 -14.57 -3.29 -21.85
N SER A 111 -13.60 -3.59 -22.71
CA SER A 111 -13.78 -3.64 -24.16
C SER A 111 -14.26 -5.02 -24.58
N GLU A 112 -15.52 -5.15 -24.98
CA GLU A 112 -16.11 -6.41 -25.42
C GLU A 112 -16.46 -6.32 -26.92
N PRO A 113 -15.80 -7.10 -27.80
CA PRO A 113 -16.03 -7.01 -29.25
C PRO A 113 -17.47 -7.24 -29.68
N HIS A 114 -18.20 -8.11 -28.97
CA HIS A 114 -19.56 -8.53 -29.32
C HIS A 114 -20.65 -7.67 -28.67
N ALA A 115 -20.28 -6.73 -27.80
CA ALA A 115 -21.23 -5.88 -27.10
C ALA A 115 -21.71 -4.71 -27.98
N PRO A 116 -22.95 -4.25 -27.79
CA PRO A 116 -23.42 -3.03 -28.41
C PRO A 116 -22.54 -1.85 -27.94
N GLY A 117 -21.88 -1.15 -28.87
CA GLY A 117 -20.94 -0.08 -28.55
C GLY A 117 -19.52 -0.54 -28.19
N LYS A 118 -19.23 -1.85 -28.27
CA LYS A 118 -17.92 -2.49 -28.02
C LYS A 118 -17.32 -2.28 -26.63
N VAL A 119 -18.05 -1.62 -25.73
CA VAL A 119 -17.60 -1.24 -24.40
C VAL A 119 -18.73 -1.48 -23.41
N ASN A 120 -18.43 -2.25 -22.37
CA ASN A 120 -19.35 -2.56 -21.29
C ASN A 120 -18.83 -2.00 -19.98
N LYS A 121 -19.73 -1.47 -19.15
CA LYS A 121 -19.43 -1.05 -17.78
C LYS A 121 -20.17 -1.95 -16.80
N PHE A 122 -19.44 -2.56 -15.88
CA PHE A 122 -20.01 -3.35 -14.79
C PHE A 122 -19.71 -2.69 -13.46
N VAL A 123 -20.74 -2.54 -12.61
CA VAL A 123 -20.63 -2.02 -11.25
C VAL A 123 -20.94 -3.14 -10.28
N GLY A 124 -20.12 -3.30 -9.23
CA GLY A 124 -20.34 -4.31 -8.22
C GLY A 124 -19.39 -4.22 -7.04
N ILE A 125 -19.69 -4.98 -5.98
CA ILE A 125 -18.83 -5.13 -4.82
C ILE A 125 -17.71 -6.13 -5.11
N CYS A 126 -16.49 -5.79 -4.73
CA CYS A 126 -15.37 -6.71 -4.77
C CYS A 126 -15.49 -7.74 -3.65
N ILE A 127 -15.82 -8.99 -3.99
CA ILE A 127 -16.00 -10.07 -3.02
C ILE A 127 -14.72 -10.83 -2.73
N GLU A 128 -13.78 -10.80 -3.66
CA GLU A 128 -12.50 -11.49 -3.52
C GLU A 128 -11.45 -10.80 -4.38
N ARG A 129 -10.23 -10.71 -3.85
CA ARG A 129 -9.04 -10.28 -4.57
C ARG A 129 -7.98 -11.34 -4.38
N GLY A 130 -7.42 -11.82 -5.48
CA GLY A 130 -6.49 -12.94 -5.46
C GLY A 130 -5.47 -12.86 -6.58
N GLY A 131 -4.67 -13.92 -6.70
CA GLY A 131 -3.57 -13.99 -7.64
C GLY A 131 -2.40 -13.07 -7.30
N CYS A 132 -1.32 -13.22 -8.06
CA CYS A 132 -0.09 -12.46 -7.91
C CYS A 132 0.41 -12.02 -9.30
N GLY A 133 1.20 -10.95 -9.31
CA GLY A 133 1.78 -10.43 -10.54
C GLY A 133 0.73 -10.00 -11.57
N LEU A 134 1.01 -10.32 -12.84
CA LEU A 134 0.12 -10.03 -13.96
C LEU A 134 -1.23 -10.78 -13.88
N ARG A 135 -1.27 -11.92 -13.20
CA ARG A 135 -2.46 -12.77 -13.03
C ARG A 135 -3.29 -12.38 -11.81
N SER A 136 -3.16 -11.16 -11.33
CA SER A 136 -3.96 -10.67 -10.21
C SER A 136 -5.39 -10.42 -10.64
N THR A 137 -6.33 -10.89 -9.84
CA THR A 137 -7.75 -10.91 -10.15
C THR A 137 -8.57 -10.21 -9.07
N CYS A 138 -9.71 -9.68 -9.48
CA CYS A 138 -10.77 -9.23 -8.59
C CYS A 138 -12.11 -9.79 -9.07
N LEU A 139 -12.89 -10.32 -8.14
CA LEU A 139 -14.21 -10.86 -8.41
C LEU A 139 -15.26 -9.84 -7.98
N LEU A 140 -16.00 -9.31 -8.94
CA LEU A 140 -17.08 -8.36 -8.70
C LEU A 140 -18.43 -9.08 -8.70
N ARG A 141 -19.27 -8.74 -7.72
CA ARG A 141 -20.65 -9.24 -7.59
C ARG A 141 -21.64 -8.08 -7.65
N ASN A 142 -22.72 -8.25 -8.39
CA ASN A 142 -23.89 -7.37 -8.32
C ASN A 142 -25.16 -8.19 -8.57
N VAL A 143 -26.30 -7.70 -8.13
CA VAL A 143 -27.61 -8.24 -8.49
C VAL A 143 -28.24 -7.32 -9.53
N VAL A 144 -28.52 -7.87 -10.71
CA VAL A 144 -29.07 -7.16 -11.86
C VAL A 144 -30.36 -7.85 -12.25
N ASP A 145 -31.47 -7.12 -12.31
CA ASP A 145 -32.79 -7.69 -12.61
C ASP A 145 -33.13 -8.92 -11.73
N ASN A 146 -32.82 -8.83 -10.43
CA ASN A 146 -32.95 -9.90 -9.43
C ASN A 146 -32.10 -11.16 -9.69
N GLN A 147 -31.18 -11.11 -10.66
CA GLN A 147 -30.21 -12.17 -10.92
C GLN A 147 -28.84 -11.80 -10.37
N GLY A 148 -28.24 -12.69 -9.58
CA GLY A 148 -26.86 -12.52 -9.11
C GLY A 148 -25.86 -12.76 -10.23
N ILE A 149 -25.08 -11.75 -10.57
CA ILE A 149 -24.02 -11.80 -11.59
C ILE A 149 -22.67 -11.61 -10.90
N GLU A 150 -21.72 -12.48 -11.26
CA GLU A 150 -20.33 -12.38 -10.84
C GLU A 150 -19.43 -12.32 -12.07
N VAL A 151 -18.50 -11.36 -12.08
CA VAL A 151 -17.53 -11.18 -13.16
C VAL A 151 -16.13 -11.14 -12.55
N LEU A 152 -15.27 -12.05 -13.02
CA LEU A 152 -13.86 -12.09 -12.65
C LEU A 152 -13.08 -11.20 -13.63
N TYR A 153 -12.39 -10.20 -13.11
CA TYR A 153 -11.51 -9.33 -13.89
C TYR A 153 -10.05 -9.58 -13.52
N GLU A 154 -9.21 -9.76 -14.54
CA GLU A 154 -7.76 -9.71 -14.40
C GLU A 154 -7.29 -8.25 -14.46
N LEU A 155 -6.62 -7.75 -13.42
CA LEU A 155 -6.35 -6.31 -13.26
C LEU A 155 -5.49 -5.73 -14.38
N TYR A 156 -4.63 -6.55 -14.97
CA TYR A 156 -3.68 -6.15 -16.01
C TYR A 156 -4.13 -6.50 -17.43
N ASP A 157 -5.35 -7.00 -17.61
CA ASP A 157 -5.90 -7.33 -18.93
C ASP A 157 -5.87 -6.09 -19.85
N PRO A 158 -5.32 -6.18 -21.08
CA PRO A 158 -5.37 -5.11 -22.07
C PRO A 158 -6.80 -4.64 -22.41
N ALA A 159 -7.80 -5.51 -22.32
CA ALA A 159 -9.18 -5.19 -22.68
C ALA A 159 -9.89 -4.28 -21.66
N ILE A 160 -9.39 -4.19 -20.42
CA ILE A 160 -9.88 -3.19 -19.45
C ILE A 160 -9.47 -1.80 -19.94
N GLN A 161 -10.41 -0.88 -20.00
CA GLN A 161 -10.19 0.52 -20.36
C GLN A 161 -10.06 1.42 -19.15
N LYS A 162 -10.87 1.17 -18.11
CA LYS A 162 -10.92 2.01 -16.90
C LYS A 162 -11.40 1.22 -15.70
N ILE A 163 -10.77 1.42 -14.55
CA ILE A 163 -11.23 0.93 -13.26
C ILE A 163 -11.48 2.15 -12.37
N GLU A 164 -12.71 2.30 -11.90
CA GLU A 164 -13.11 3.35 -10.97
C GLU A 164 -13.46 2.73 -9.62
N CYS A 165 -12.91 3.28 -8.55
CA CYS A 165 -13.36 2.96 -7.19
C CYS A 165 -14.49 3.93 -6.85
N LEU A 166 -15.72 3.42 -6.77
CA LEU A 166 -16.90 4.22 -6.46
C LEU A 166 -17.01 4.45 -4.95
N ARG A 167 -16.81 3.39 -4.15
CA ARG A 167 -16.80 3.49 -2.69
C ARG A 167 -15.64 2.69 -2.14
N LEU A 168 -14.72 3.37 -1.47
CA LEU A 168 -13.58 2.75 -0.81
C LEU A 168 -13.95 2.35 0.62
N GLU A 169 -14.16 1.06 0.84
CA GLU A 169 -14.42 0.50 2.16
C GLU A 169 -13.75 -0.88 2.32
N LYS A 170 -13.48 -1.26 3.57
CA LYS A 170 -13.03 -2.60 3.96
C LYS A 170 -14.16 -3.34 4.67
N ARG A 171 -14.17 -4.67 4.57
CA ARG A 171 -14.99 -5.54 5.42
C ARG A 171 -14.10 -6.25 6.45
N LEU A 172 -14.74 -6.91 7.41
CA LEU A 172 -14.06 -7.66 8.48
C LEU A 172 -13.37 -8.93 7.97
N ASP A 173 -13.87 -9.49 6.88
CA ASP A 173 -13.42 -10.75 6.30
C ASP A 173 -12.49 -10.54 5.10
N LEU A 174 -11.64 -11.54 4.84
CA LEU A 174 -10.74 -11.56 3.68
C LEU A 174 -11.48 -11.82 2.36
N HIS A 175 -12.65 -12.45 2.39
CA HIS A 175 -13.50 -12.68 1.24
C HIS A 175 -14.99 -12.63 1.63
N LEU A 176 -15.84 -12.25 0.68
CA LEU A 176 -17.29 -12.07 0.87
C LEU A 176 -18.12 -13.08 0.05
N ARG A 177 -17.58 -14.28 -0.20
CA ARG A 177 -18.26 -15.34 -0.95
C ARG A 177 -19.61 -15.74 -0.34
N TYR A 178 -19.80 -15.53 0.96
CA TYR A 178 -21.07 -15.75 1.66
C TYR A 178 -22.21 -14.85 1.16
N LEU A 179 -21.92 -13.76 0.44
CA LEU A 179 -22.93 -12.92 -0.22
C LEU A 179 -23.73 -13.67 -1.31
N ARG A 180 -23.26 -14.85 -1.74
CA ARG A 180 -24.02 -15.76 -2.61
C ARG A 180 -25.25 -16.34 -1.93
N ASP A 181 -25.15 -16.63 -0.63
CA ASP A 181 -26.19 -17.22 0.20
C ASP A 181 -26.91 -16.17 1.08
N ALA A 182 -26.56 -14.90 0.95
CA ALA A 182 -27.18 -13.78 1.67
C ALA A 182 -28.35 -13.17 0.88
N PRO A 183 -29.25 -12.41 1.54
CA PRO A 183 -30.25 -11.60 0.88
C PRO A 183 -29.65 -10.70 -0.21
N ALA A 184 -30.38 -10.51 -1.31
CA ALA A 184 -29.92 -9.72 -2.45
C ALA A 184 -29.62 -8.25 -2.07
N GLU A 185 -30.26 -7.72 -1.03
CA GLU A 185 -30.06 -6.35 -0.52
C GLU A 185 -28.58 -6.02 -0.28
N TYR A 186 -27.79 -6.97 0.26
CA TYR A 186 -26.37 -6.74 0.55
C TYR A 186 -25.48 -6.74 -0.70
N SER A 187 -25.98 -7.24 -1.82
CA SER A 187 -25.25 -7.35 -3.10
C SER A 187 -25.79 -6.44 -4.20
N THR A 188 -26.88 -5.71 -3.97
CA THR A 188 -27.54 -4.90 -4.99
C THR A 188 -26.97 -3.48 -4.97
N PHE A 189 -26.35 -3.07 -6.08
CA PHE A 189 -25.78 -1.74 -6.23
C PHE A 189 -26.25 -1.09 -7.54
N PRO A 190 -26.63 0.21 -7.52
CA PRO A 190 -27.06 0.90 -8.73
C PRO A 190 -25.86 1.14 -9.67
N PHE A 191 -26.07 0.93 -10.97
CA PHE A 191 -25.04 1.14 -12.01
C PHE A 191 -24.61 2.61 -12.14
N ASP A 192 -25.50 3.53 -11.82
CA ASP A 192 -25.29 4.98 -11.89
C ASP A 192 -24.77 5.57 -10.58
N MET A 193 -24.26 4.73 -9.67
CA MET A 193 -23.65 5.18 -8.42
C MET A 193 -22.49 6.14 -8.70
N LYS A 194 -22.51 7.30 -8.04
CA LYS A 194 -21.45 8.31 -8.13
C LYS A 194 -20.29 7.94 -7.20
N PRO A 195 -19.04 8.28 -7.57
CA PRO A 195 -17.88 8.02 -6.71
C PRO A 195 -17.91 8.91 -5.46
N GLU A 196 -17.71 8.28 -4.30
CA GLU A 196 -17.52 8.89 -2.99
C GLU A 196 -16.02 9.14 -2.75
N TYR A 197 -15.64 10.39 -2.50
CA TYR A 197 -14.25 10.76 -2.28
C TYR A 197 -13.93 10.88 -0.79
N LEU A 198 -12.86 10.22 -0.36
CA LEU A 198 -12.29 10.40 0.97
C LEU A 198 -11.24 11.52 0.96
N PRO A 199 -11.10 12.29 2.05
CA PRO A 199 -10.02 13.26 2.17
C PRO A 199 -8.65 12.57 2.12
N GLU A 200 -7.68 13.24 1.52
CA GLU A 200 -6.34 12.68 1.32
C GLU A 200 -5.68 12.36 2.67
N GLY A 201 -5.22 11.13 2.85
CA GLY A 201 -4.54 10.66 4.06
C GLY A 201 -5.47 10.11 5.16
N ALA A 202 -6.79 10.18 5.00
CA ALA A 202 -7.69 9.51 5.92
C ALA A 202 -7.56 7.98 5.84
N PRO A 203 -7.66 7.27 6.98
CA PRO A 203 -7.67 5.82 6.98
C PRO A 203 -8.92 5.31 6.25
N VAL A 204 -8.78 4.18 5.56
CA VAL A 204 -9.90 3.55 4.86
C VAL A 204 -10.93 3.04 5.87
N PRO A 205 -12.22 3.42 5.74
CA PRO A 205 -13.26 3.02 6.67
C PRO A 205 -13.49 1.50 6.63
N ILE A 206 -13.63 0.90 7.82
CA ILE A 206 -14.00 -0.50 7.99
C ILE A 206 -15.49 -0.57 8.25
N ASN A 207 -16.20 -1.29 7.39
CA ASN A 207 -17.62 -1.50 7.49
C ASN A 207 -17.88 -2.79 8.29
N GLU A 208 -18.39 -2.64 9.51
CA GLU A 208 -18.63 -3.72 10.48
C GLU A 208 -20.03 -4.37 10.36
N ILE A 209 -20.77 -4.10 9.27
CA ILE A 209 -22.08 -4.73 9.04
C ILE A 209 -21.96 -6.25 9.10
N LYS A 210 -22.79 -6.86 9.95
CA LYS A 210 -22.98 -8.30 10.04
C LYS A 210 -24.11 -8.74 9.12
N VAL A 211 -23.79 -9.60 8.15
CA VAL A 211 -24.74 -10.09 7.14
C VAL A 211 -25.53 -11.28 7.68
N LYS A 212 -26.87 -11.22 7.60
CA LYS A 212 -27.73 -12.37 7.88
C LYS A 212 -27.85 -13.24 6.63
N LEU A 213 -27.72 -14.56 6.77
CA LEU A 213 -27.87 -15.50 5.65
C LEU A 213 -29.34 -15.81 5.36
N ASN A 214 -29.62 -16.23 4.12
CA ASN A 214 -30.90 -16.83 3.76
C ASN A 214 -31.07 -18.21 4.43
N PRO A 215 -32.30 -18.75 4.52
CA PRO A 215 -32.48 -20.13 4.93
C PRO A 215 -31.72 -21.10 3.99
N ARG A 216 -31.32 -22.24 4.55
CA ARG A 216 -30.60 -23.32 3.85
C ARG A 216 -31.42 -23.88 2.67
N PRO A 217 -30.77 -24.50 1.66
CA PRO A 217 -29.35 -24.88 1.57
C PRO A 217 -28.40 -23.74 1.18
N TRP A 218 -27.15 -23.82 1.65
CA TRP A 218 -26.05 -22.89 1.31
C TRP A 218 -25.03 -23.56 0.42
N LEU A 219 -24.28 -22.76 -0.34
CA LEU A 219 -23.22 -23.22 -1.23
C LEU A 219 -22.04 -23.82 -0.46
N GLU A 220 -21.58 -23.11 0.58
CA GLU A 220 -20.45 -23.55 1.40
C GLU A 220 -20.85 -23.75 2.87
N LYS A 221 -19.94 -24.36 3.63
CA LYS A 221 -20.08 -24.56 5.07
C LYS A 221 -19.48 -23.37 5.80
N TRP A 222 -20.16 -22.23 5.74
CA TRP A 222 -19.73 -20.97 6.33
C TRP A 222 -19.42 -21.09 7.82
N GLU A 223 -20.08 -22.02 8.53
CA GLU A 223 -19.82 -22.32 9.94
C GLU A 223 -18.40 -22.81 10.25
N ARG A 224 -17.61 -23.15 9.24
CA ARG A 224 -16.23 -23.67 9.38
C ARG A 224 -15.14 -22.65 9.09
N GLN A 225 -15.48 -21.50 8.50
CA GLN A 225 -14.50 -20.58 7.92
C GLN A 225 -14.10 -19.41 8.83
N GLU A 226 -14.49 -19.42 10.11
CA GLU A 226 -14.14 -18.40 11.12
C GLU A 226 -14.40 -16.93 10.65
N LEU A 227 -15.49 -16.74 9.89
CA LEU A 227 -15.92 -15.44 9.36
C LEU A 227 -16.48 -14.54 10.48
N LYS A 228 -16.10 -13.26 10.47
CA LYS A 228 -16.51 -12.23 11.43
C LYS A 228 -17.65 -11.35 10.92
N GLY A 229 -17.79 -11.22 9.60
CA GLY A 229 -18.81 -10.39 8.95
C GLY A 229 -20.19 -11.04 8.85
N LEU A 230 -20.39 -12.23 9.42
CA LEU A 230 -21.68 -12.91 9.45
C LEU A 230 -22.39 -12.66 10.78
N ALA A 231 -23.71 -12.43 10.73
CA ALA A 231 -24.53 -12.37 11.92
C ALA A 231 -24.58 -13.75 12.59
N ASP A 232 -24.73 -13.82 13.92
CA ASP A 232 -24.70 -15.10 14.64
C ASP A 232 -25.86 -16.01 14.21
N PHE A 233 -25.56 -16.97 13.33
CA PHE A 233 -26.50 -17.97 12.81
C PHE A 233 -26.39 -19.31 13.57
N THR A 234 -25.68 -19.32 14.70
CA THR A 234 -25.42 -20.52 15.51
C THR A 234 -26.70 -21.17 16.02
N MET A 235 -27.72 -20.37 16.34
CA MET A 235 -29.03 -20.85 16.80
C MET A 235 -29.83 -21.56 15.70
N GLU A 236 -29.57 -21.23 14.43
CA GLU A 236 -30.23 -21.86 13.29
C GLU A 236 -29.56 -23.20 12.92
N LEU A 237 -28.37 -23.49 13.45
CA LEU A 237 -27.64 -24.72 13.17
C LEU A 237 -28.11 -25.89 14.04
N ASN A 238 -28.20 -27.07 13.42
CA ASN A 238 -28.43 -28.32 14.15
C ASN A 238 -27.19 -28.66 15.00
N GLU A 239 -27.39 -29.16 16.23
CA GLU A 239 -26.33 -29.62 17.13
C GLU A 239 -25.32 -30.55 16.45
N ARG A 240 -25.77 -31.45 15.57
CA ARG A 240 -24.89 -32.35 14.82
C ARG A 240 -23.92 -31.58 13.93
N ARG A 241 -24.35 -30.49 13.31
CA ARG A 241 -23.48 -29.62 12.49
C ARG A 241 -22.52 -28.86 13.38
N ILE A 242 -22.98 -28.30 14.49
CA ILE A 242 -22.12 -27.61 15.45
C ILE A 242 -21.01 -28.54 15.94
N ARG A 243 -21.33 -29.79 16.30
CA ARG A 243 -20.34 -30.80 16.68
C ARG A 243 -19.33 -31.07 15.57
N LYS A 244 -19.78 -31.20 14.31
CA LYS A 244 -18.90 -31.39 13.15
C LYS A 244 -18.04 -30.18 12.82
N ALA A 245 -18.55 -28.96 13.03
CA ALA A 245 -17.79 -27.72 12.84
C ALA A 245 -16.70 -27.60 13.90
N LYS A 246 -17.06 -27.81 15.18
CA LYS A 246 -16.10 -27.86 16.29
C LYS A 246 -15.00 -28.91 16.08
N ALA A 247 -15.36 -30.10 15.61
CA ALA A 247 -14.39 -31.15 15.31
C ALA A 247 -13.45 -30.84 14.13
N ALA A 248 -13.88 -29.97 13.19
CA ALA A 248 -13.08 -29.55 12.05
C ALA A 248 -12.24 -28.29 12.32
N ALA A 249 -12.54 -27.55 13.39
CA ALA A 249 -11.80 -26.36 13.77
C ALA A 249 -10.35 -26.71 14.13
N LYS A 250 -9.42 -25.82 13.78
CA LYS A 250 -7.99 -26.02 13.99
C LYS A 250 -7.40 -24.88 14.82
N PRO A 251 -7.73 -24.78 16.11
CA PRO A 251 -7.30 -23.66 16.96
C PRO A 251 -5.77 -23.55 17.10
N TRP A 252 -5.04 -24.65 16.88
CA TRP A 252 -3.57 -24.64 16.91
C TRP A 252 -2.92 -23.90 15.73
N GLU A 253 -3.62 -23.69 14.60
CA GLU A 253 -3.06 -23.00 13.43
C GLU A 253 -2.68 -21.56 13.73
N LYS A 254 -3.38 -20.89 14.67
CA LYS A 254 -3.02 -19.54 15.15
C LYS A 254 -1.60 -19.49 15.76
N TYR A 255 -1.14 -20.60 16.32
CA TYR A 255 0.16 -20.71 16.99
C TYR A 255 1.20 -21.43 16.11
N ASP A 256 0.83 -21.85 14.89
CA ASP A 256 1.73 -22.52 13.97
C ASP A 256 2.60 -21.51 13.22
N LEU A 257 3.75 -21.18 13.82
CA LEU A 257 4.73 -20.24 13.25
C LEU A 257 5.26 -20.70 11.89
N MET A 258 5.34 -22.02 11.65
CA MET A 258 5.83 -22.56 10.39
C MET A 258 4.79 -22.36 9.28
N LYS A 259 3.51 -22.55 9.60
CA LYS A 259 2.42 -22.20 8.67
C LYS A 259 2.44 -20.72 8.34
N THR A 260 2.54 -19.83 9.34
CA THR A 260 2.63 -18.38 9.09
C THR A 260 3.85 -18.03 8.23
N TYR A 261 5.00 -18.67 8.47
CA TYR A 261 6.21 -18.46 7.69
C TYR A 261 6.04 -18.90 6.23
N ARG A 262 5.34 -20.01 5.97
CA ARG A 262 5.07 -20.49 4.60
C ARG A 262 4.04 -19.64 3.85
N GLU A 263 3.12 -19.00 4.57
CA GLU A 263 2.05 -18.18 3.98
C GLU A 263 2.45 -16.71 3.80
N THR A 264 3.50 -16.26 4.47
CA THR A 264 3.93 -14.86 4.45
C THR A 264 5.29 -14.72 3.79
N ILE A 265 5.49 -13.59 3.12
CA ILE A 265 6.79 -13.22 2.57
C ILE A 265 7.58 -12.48 3.66
N PRO A 266 8.88 -12.76 3.84
CA PRO A 266 9.72 -12.01 4.79
C PRO A 266 9.69 -10.50 4.53
N GLU A 267 9.70 -9.69 5.59
CA GLU A 267 9.62 -8.22 5.48
C GLU A 267 10.77 -7.63 4.67
N GLU A 268 11.96 -8.23 4.74
CA GLU A 268 13.13 -7.84 3.94
C GLU A 268 12.85 -7.91 2.44
N ASP A 269 12.20 -8.99 2.00
CA ASP A 269 11.81 -9.19 0.61
C ASP A 269 10.70 -8.23 0.20
N GLN A 270 9.70 -8.01 1.06
CA GLN A 270 8.65 -7.02 0.81
C GLN A 270 9.25 -5.62 0.61
N ASN A 271 10.15 -5.20 1.50
CA ASN A 271 10.81 -3.90 1.43
C ASN A 271 11.66 -3.76 0.17
N LYS A 272 12.38 -4.82 -0.22
CA LYS A 272 13.15 -4.86 -1.46
C LYS A 272 12.24 -4.70 -2.69
N ILE A 273 11.14 -5.44 -2.74
CA ILE A 273 10.18 -5.37 -3.85
C ILE A 273 9.54 -3.98 -3.92
N PHE A 274 9.03 -3.46 -2.81
CA PHE A 274 8.36 -2.17 -2.80
C PHE A 274 9.30 -1.01 -3.03
N SER A 275 10.56 -1.06 -2.57
CA SER A 275 11.55 -0.03 -2.89
C SER A 275 11.85 0.06 -4.39
N GLU A 276 11.85 -1.08 -5.10
CA GLU A 276 12.04 -1.12 -6.56
C GLU A 276 10.88 -0.44 -7.32
N VAL A 277 9.66 -0.64 -6.82
CA VAL A 277 8.42 -0.20 -7.47
C VAL A 277 8.05 1.23 -7.03
N TYR A 278 8.50 1.67 -5.85
CA TYR A 278 8.14 2.93 -5.19
C TYR A 278 8.39 4.16 -6.08
N THR A 279 9.58 4.25 -6.67
CA THR A 279 9.98 5.41 -7.49
C THR A 279 9.02 5.63 -8.65
N LYS A 280 8.77 4.57 -9.43
CA LYS A 280 7.86 4.59 -10.58
C LYS A 280 6.41 4.87 -10.16
N LEU A 281 5.91 4.24 -9.08
CA LEU A 281 4.57 4.50 -8.57
C LEU A 281 4.39 5.97 -8.15
N HIS A 282 5.37 6.51 -7.43
CA HIS A 282 5.35 7.88 -6.96
C HIS A 282 5.39 8.89 -8.11
N GLU A 283 6.26 8.66 -9.10
CA GLU A 283 6.31 9.46 -10.33
C GLU A 283 4.95 9.45 -11.07
N MET A 284 4.35 8.28 -11.24
CA MET A 284 3.02 8.14 -11.86
C MET A 284 1.95 8.91 -11.08
N GLU A 285 1.97 8.85 -9.76
CA GLU A 285 1.04 9.58 -8.91
C GLU A 285 1.18 11.09 -9.08
N ILE A 286 2.41 11.62 -9.06
CA ILE A 286 2.69 13.04 -9.30
C ILE A 286 2.18 13.47 -10.68
N VAL A 287 2.45 12.68 -11.72
CA VAL A 287 1.99 12.96 -13.09
C VAL A 287 0.47 13.03 -13.14
N ARG A 288 -0.23 12.07 -12.52
CA ARG A 288 -1.70 12.04 -12.46
C ARG A 288 -2.27 13.23 -11.69
N ARG A 289 -1.69 13.59 -10.55
CA ARG A 289 -2.10 14.79 -9.78
C ARG A 289 -1.97 16.06 -10.62
N ARG A 290 -0.83 16.23 -11.33
CA ARG A 290 -0.62 17.35 -12.25
C ARG A 290 -1.65 17.36 -13.38
N GLN A 291 -1.94 16.21 -13.99
CA GLN A 291 -2.96 16.10 -15.04
C GLN A 291 -4.37 16.44 -14.52
N LYS A 292 -4.73 15.99 -13.32
CA LYS A 292 -6.02 16.31 -12.68
C LYS A 292 -6.17 17.81 -12.46
N HIS A 293 -5.15 18.47 -11.92
CA HIS A 293 -5.16 19.93 -11.72
C HIS A 293 -5.26 20.71 -13.04
N LYS A 294 -4.53 20.28 -14.08
CA LYS A 294 -4.63 20.89 -15.42
C LYS A 294 -6.04 20.80 -16.01
N ARG A 295 -6.76 19.70 -15.79
CA ARG A 295 -8.14 19.52 -16.28
C ARG A 295 -9.16 20.40 -15.56
N ILE A 296 -8.97 20.63 -14.26
CA ILE A 296 -9.86 21.49 -13.46
C ILE A 296 -9.69 22.95 -13.87
N PHE A 297 -8.48 23.36 -14.23
CA PHE A 297 -8.18 24.72 -14.66
C PHE A 297 -8.49 24.92 -16.15
N VAL A 298 -9.74 25.22 -16.48
CA VAL A 298 -10.12 25.74 -17.81
C VAL A 298 -10.00 27.26 -17.77
N ARG A 299 -9.11 27.84 -18.56
CA ARG A 299 -9.01 29.31 -18.67
C ARG A 299 -10.33 29.85 -19.23
N PRO A 300 -10.96 30.86 -18.62
CA PRO A 300 -12.15 31.48 -19.18
C PRO A 300 -11.81 32.02 -20.56
N GLN A 301 -12.59 31.64 -21.57
CA GLN A 301 -12.50 32.29 -22.88
C GLN A 301 -13.02 33.71 -22.73
N LYS A 302 -12.23 34.71 -23.14
CA LYS A 302 -12.70 36.08 -23.23
C LYS A 302 -13.75 36.14 -24.34
N SER A 303 -15.02 36.28 -23.99
CA SER A 303 -16.04 36.73 -24.93
C SER A 303 -15.73 38.19 -25.26
N GLY A 304 -15.17 38.41 -26.46
CA GLY A 304 -15.07 39.72 -27.08
C GLY A 304 -16.41 40.15 -27.66
#